data_AF-A0AAV7YSH3-F1
#
_entry.id   AF-A0AAV7YSH3-F1
#
_cell.length_a   1.000
_cell.length_b   1.000
_cell.length_c   1.000
_cell.angle_alpha   90.00
_cell.angle_beta   90.00
_cell.angle_gamma   90.00
#
_symmetry.space_group_name_H-M   'P 1'
#
loop_
_entity.id
_entity.type
_entity.pdbx_description
1 polymer ?
#
loop_
_entity_poly.entity_id
_entity_poly.type
_entity_poly.pdbx_seq_one_letter_code
_entity_poly.pdbx_strand_id
1 'polypeptide(L)'
;MLTFKKWYLNRKKIIFQTSPTIFNKTNNLTIEIMSNSVKQIKIKTGACKRLYKEKNYYEMEATKQENKIKELRNKNTDQYTINKQEEILQETRSMIPDCTNRLQNYYEGLVELVENERDNEVVNQTTQYKDALEIIEEVKHLFD
;
A
#
# COMPACT_ATOMS: atom_id res chain seq x y z
N MET A 1 -17.24 65.40 -9.47
CA MET A 1 -17.35 64.23 -10.37
C MET A 1 -15.96 63.66 -10.76
N LEU A 2 -15.00 63.57 -9.82
CA LEU A 2 -13.60 63.19 -10.08
C LEU A 2 -13.09 62.08 -9.12
N THR A 3 -13.95 61.16 -8.70
CA THR A 3 -13.58 60.10 -7.73
C THR A 3 -13.64 58.69 -8.32
N PHE A 4 -14.52 58.43 -9.29
CA PHE A 4 -14.70 57.08 -9.84
C PHE A 4 -13.64 56.70 -10.89
N LYS A 5 -13.26 57.65 -11.76
CA LYS A 5 -12.25 57.41 -12.82
C LYS A 5 -10.84 57.18 -12.25
N LYS A 6 -10.50 57.87 -11.15
CA LYS A 6 -9.22 57.72 -10.45
C LYS A 6 -9.13 56.40 -9.68
N TRP A 7 -10.24 55.95 -9.07
CA TRP A 7 -10.33 54.61 -8.46
C TRP A 7 -10.23 53.49 -9.50
N TYR A 8 -10.90 53.63 -10.64
CA TYR A 8 -10.89 52.62 -11.72
C TYR A 8 -9.52 52.46 -12.39
N LEU A 9 -8.80 53.56 -12.64
CA LEU A 9 -7.47 53.52 -13.25
C LEU A 9 -6.39 53.02 -12.28
N ASN A 10 -6.49 53.32 -10.98
CA ASN A 10 -5.52 52.84 -9.99
C ASN A 10 -5.70 51.34 -9.70
N ARG A 11 -6.94 50.82 -9.79
CA ARG A 11 -7.22 49.39 -9.64
C ARG A 11 -6.73 48.56 -10.83
N LYS A 12 -6.80 49.08 -12.07
CA LYS A 12 -6.32 48.38 -13.28
C LYS A 12 -4.80 48.25 -13.38
N LYS A 13 -4.03 49.14 -12.75
CA LYS A 13 -2.56 49.09 -12.79
C LYS A 13 -1.95 47.98 -11.92
N ILE A 14 -2.72 47.43 -10.96
CA ILE A 14 -2.32 46.32 -10.09
C ILE A 14 -2.56 44.96 -10.78
N ILE A 15 -3.35 44.92 -11.86
CA ILE A 15 -3.78 43.68 -12.55
C ILE A 15 -2.83 43.30 -13.70
N PHE A 16 -1.62 43.87 -13.74
CA PHE A 16 -0.66 43.64 -14.80
C PHE A 16 0.68 43.12 -14.28
N GLN A 17 0.66 42.11 -13.40
CA GLN A 17 1.79 41.21 -13.20
C GLN A 17 1.27 39.78 -12.97
N THR A 18 1.50 38.92 -13.98
CA THR A 18 1.16 37.48 -14.09
C THR A 18 -0.30 37.13 -14.41
N SER A 19 -0.50 36.45 -15.55
CA SER A 19 -1.79 35.99 -16.06
C SER A 19 -2.41 34.89 -15.17
N PRO A 20 -3.62 35.10 -14.61
CA PRO A 20 -4.24 34.19 -13.62
C PRO A 20 -4.83 32.89 -14.19
N THR A 21 -4.73 32.64 -15.50
CA THR A 21 -5.25 31.44 -16.17
C THR A 21 -4.30 30.24 -16.10
N ILE A 22 -2.99 30.44 -16.00
CA ILE A 22 -2.02 29.34 -15.90
C ILE A 22 -1.99 28.79 -14.46
N PHE A 23 -2.00 29.68 -13.45
CA PHE A 23 -1.93 29.33 -12.03
C PHE A 23 -3.12 28.52 -11.49
N ASN A 24 -4.35 28.81 -11.97
CA ASN A 24 -5.54 28.06 -11.55
C ASN A 24 -5.65 26.68 -12.21
N LYS A 25 -5.11 26.50 -13.43
CA LYS A 25 -5.08 25.20 -14.10
C LYS A 25 -4.04 24.28 -13.48
N THR A 26 -2.86 24.82 -13.13
CA THR A 26 -1.81 24.07 -12.44
C THR A 26 -2.24 23.64 -11.05
N ASN A 27 -2.95 24.48 -10.27
CA ASN A 27 -3.42 24.12 -8.92
C ASN A 27 -4.49 23.01 -8.92
N ASN A 28 -5.38 22.98 -9.92
CA ASN A 28 -6.34 21.87 -10.02
C ASN A 28 -5.66 20.58 -10.52
N LEU A 29 -4.70 20.67 -11.45
CA LEU A 29 -3.91 19.51 -11.87
C LEU A 29 -3.06 18.95 -10.73
N THR A 30 -2.42 19.80 -9.90
CA THR A 30 -1.62 19.35 -8.77
C THR A 30 -2.47 18.72 -7.69
N ILE A 31 -3.69 19.22 -7.42
CA ILE A 31 -4.65 18.58 -6.52
C ILE A 31 -5.14 17.23 -7.07
N GLU A 32 -5.40 17.14 -8.37
CA GLU A 32 -5.89 15.91 -9.01
C GLU A 32 -4.79 14.82 -9.09
N ILE A 33 -3.55 15.20 -9.46
CA ILE A 33 -2.38 14.32 -9.47
C ILE A 33 -2.03 13.87 -8.04
N MET A 34 -2.04 14.79 -7.07
CA MET A 34 -1.90 14.48 -5.64
C MET A 34 -2.96 13.48 -5.17
N SER A 35 -4.22 13.66 -5.59
CA SER A 35 -5.30 12.73 -5.26
C SER A 35 -5.04 11.33 -5.83
N ASN A 36 -4.43 11.22 -7.00
CA ASN A 36 -4.19 9.95 -7.65
C ASN A 36 -3.03 9.19 -7.02
N SER A 37 -1.85 9.79 -6.84
CA SER A 37 -0.70 9.11 -6.22
C SER A 37 -0.99 8.70 -4.77
N VAL A 38 -1.57 9.59 -3.96
CA VAL A 38 -1.96 9.28 -2.57
C VAL A 38 -3.01 8.18 -2.52
N LYS A 39 -3.97 8.16 -3.46
CA LYS A 39 -4.98 7.10 -3.57
C LYS A 39 -4.33 5.76 -3.96
N GLN A 40 -3.40 5.75 -4.91
CA GLN A 40 -2.69 4.53 -5.31
C GLN A 40 -1.85 3.96 -4.17
N ILE A 41 -1.11 4.81 -3.45
CA ILE A 41 -0.38 4.44 -2.24
C ILE A 41 -1.35 3.80 -1.24
N LYS A 42 -2.46 4.46 -0.91
CA LYS A 42 -3.46 3.91 0.02
C LYS A 42 -3.99 2.53 -0.41
N ILE A 43 -4.29 2.36 -1.70
CA ILE A 43 -4.81 1.10 -2.25
C ILE A 43 -3.77 -0.01 -2.11
N LYS A 44 -2.54 0.25 -2.53
CA LYS A 44 -1.44 -0.73 -2.48
C LYS A 44 -1.04 -1.05 -1.04
N THR A 45 -0.92 -0.06 -0.17
CA THR A 45 -0.70 -0.27 1.28
C THR A 45 -1.81 -1.16 1.87
N GLY A 46 -3.08 -0.89 1.54
CA GLY A 46 -4.19 -1.73 1.97
C GLY A 46 -4.14 -3.16 1.44
N ALA A 47 -3.68 -3.34 0.19
CA ALA A 47 -3.49 -4.67 -0.40
C ALA A 47 -2.36 -5.43 0.30
N CYS A 48 -1.20 -4.81 0.51
CA CYS A 48 -0.08 -5.40 1.26
C CYS A 48 -0.51 -5.81 2.67
N LYS A 49 -1.20 -4.94 3.43
CA LYS A 49 -1.71 -5.25 4.78
C LYS A 49 -2.61 -6.50 4.81
N ARG A 50 -3.45 -6.69 3.79
CA ARG A 50 -4.34 -7.86 3.71
C ARG A 50 -3.58 -9.13 3.35
N LEU A 51 -2.75 -9.07 2.31
CA LEU A 51 -1.98 -10.21 1.82
C LEU A 51 -0.97 -10.70 2.87
N TYR A 52 -0.36 -9.79 3.61
CA TYR A 52 0.54 -10.13 4.72
C TYR A 52 -0.19 -10.89 5.84
N LYS A 53 -1.39 -10.44 6.23
CA LYS A 53 -2.21 -11.16 7.21
C LYS A 53 -2.68 -12.52 6.70
N GLU A 54 -3.04 -12.61 5.42
CA GLU A 54 -3.46 -13.85 4.77
C GLU A 54 -2.32 -14.88 4.76
N LYS A 55 -1.10 -14.48 4.34
CA LYS A 55 0.10 -15.31 4.45
C LYS A 55 0.31 -15.82 5.87
N ASN A 56 0.34 -14.91 6.86
CA ASN A 56 0.59 -15.27 8.25
C ASN A 56 -0.47 -16.25 8.78
N TYR A 57 -1.73 -16.09 8.38
CA TYR A 57 -2.80 -17.02 8.74
C TYR A 57 -2.53 -18.43 8.20
N TYR A 58 -2.17 -18.56 6.92
CA TYR A 58 -1.85 -19.87 6.33
C TYR A 58 -0.60 -20.52 6.95
N GLU A 59 0.41 -19.73 7.30
CA GLU A 59 1.60 -20.22 8.03
C GLU A 59 1.26 -20.72 9.44
N MET A 60 0.40 -19.99 10.16
CA MET A 60 -0.08 -20.41 11.48
C MET A 60 -0.89 -21.70 11.41
N GLU A 61 -1.81 -21.83 10.44
CA GLU A 61 -2.59 -23.06 10.27
C GLU A 61 -1.72 -24.24 9.82
N ALA A 62 -0.72 -24.03 8.94
CA ALA A 62 0.25 -25.07 8.60
C ALA A 62 1.03 -25.55 9.84
N THR A 63 1.51 -24.63 10.66
CA THR A 63 2.22 -24.96 11.93
C THR A 63 1.34 -25.76 12.88
N LYS A 64 0.06 -25.38 13.01
CA LYS A 64 -0.91 -26.10 13.85
C LYS A 64 -1.17 -27.52 13.34
N GLN A 65 -1.28 -27.71 12.03
CA GLN A 65 -1.45 -29.04 11.43
C GLN A 65 -0.18 -29.89 11.57
N GLU A 66 1.01 -29.30 11.43
CA GLU A 66 2.28 -29.99 11.71
C GLU A 66 2.36 -30.48 13.16
N ASN A 67 2.00 -29.62 14.11
CA ASN A 67 1.96 -30.00 15.52
C ASN A 67 0.95 -31.13 15.76
N LYS A 68 -0.20 -31.09 15.07
CA LYS A 68 -1.18 -32.17 15.13
C LYS A 68 -0.61 -33.50 14.62
N ILE A 69 0.11 -33.48 13.50
CA ILE A 69 0.77 -34.67 12.95
C ILE A 69 1.81 -35.22 13.93
N LYS A 70 2.62 -34.34 14.54
CA LYS A 70 3.60 -34.73 15.57
C LYS A 70 2.92 -35.42 16.76
N GLU A 71 1.81 -34.88 17.25
CA GLU A 71 1.01 -35.52 18.31
C GLU A 71 0.47 -36.89 17.91
N LEU A 72 -0.06 -37.02 16.69
CA LEU A 72 -0.61 -38.28 16.18
C LEU A 72 0.47 -39.36 16.06
N ARG A 73 1.67 -38.96 15.62
CA ARG A 73 2.87 -39.83 15.58
C ARG A 73 3.31 -40.26 16.98
N ASN A 74 3.34 -39.33 17.94
CA ASN A 74 3.70 -39.65 19.33
C ASN A 74 2.69 -40.59 20.00
N LYS A 75 1.41 -40.52 19.60
CA LYS A 75 0.34 -41.40 20.09
C LYS A 75 0.32 -42.77 19.40
N ASN A 76 1.23 -43.05 18.48
CA ASN A 76 1.23 -44.25 17.62
C ASN A 76 -0.14 -44.49 16.97
N THR A 77 -0.77 -43.41 16.47
CA THR A 77 -2.05 -43.50 15.76
C THR A 77 -1.86 -44.25 14.44
N ASP A 78 -2.92 -44.87 13.95
CA ASP A 78 -2.92 -45.58 12.67
C ASP A 78 -2.43 -44.70 11.49
N GLN A 79 -1.70 -45.33 10.57
CA GLN A 79 -1.03 -44.69 9.45
C GLN A 79 -2.00 -43.99 8.49
N TYR A 80 -3.21 -44.52 8.30
CA TYR A 80 -4.22 -43.88 7.46
C TYR A 80 -4.59 -42.49 7.98
N THR A 81 -4.73 -42.35 9.30
CA THR A 81 -5.07 -41.08 9.95
C THR A 81 -3.93 -40.06 9.80
N ILE A 82 -2.69 -40.52 9.95
CA ILE A 82 -1.50 -39.66 9.77
C ILE A 82 -1.39 -39.20 8.32
N ASN A 83 -1.52 -40.10 7.35
CA ASN A 83 -1.49 -39.77 5.93
C ASN A 83 -2.58 -38.77 5.55
N LYS A 84 -3.80 -38.95 6.09
CA LYS A 84 -4.89 -38.03 5.82
C LYS A 84 -4.61 -36.63 6.36
N GLN A 85 -3.99 -36.53 7.54
CA GLN A 85 -3.61 -35.25 8.10
C GLN A 85 -2.47 -34.58 7.31
N GLU A 86 -1.57 -35.37 6.72
CA GLU A 86 -0.51 -34.88 5.84
C GLU A 86 -1.06 -34.33 4.51
N GLU A 87 -2.09 -34.95 3.94
CA GLU A 87 -2.79 -34.40 2.76
C GLU A 87 -3.35 -33.01 3.07
N ILE A 88 -4.02 -32.84 4.21
CA ILE A 88 -4.57 -31.55 4.66
C ILE A 88 -3.47 -30.51 4.86
N LEU A 89 -2.31 -30.93 5.40
CA LEU A 89 -1.13 -30.06 5.53
C LEU A 89 -0.62 -29.61 4.17
N GLN A 90 -0.56 -30.50 3.18
CA GLN A 90 -0.13 -30.14 1.84
C GLN A 90 -1.12 -29.19 1.15
N GLU A 91 -2.43 -29.41 1.29
CA GLU A 91 -3.46 -28.48 0.80
C GLU A 91 -3.24 -27.07 1.39
N THR A 92 -3.02 -26.98 2.69
CA THR A 92 -2.78 -25.69 3.37
C THR A 92 -1.48 -25.03 2.89
N ARG A 93 -0.39 -25.81 2.79
CA ARG A 93 0.91 -25.31 2.32
C ARG A 93 0.88 -24.87 0.86
N SER A 94 0.04 -25.50 0.03
CA SER A 94 -0.07 -25.16 -1.39
C SER A 94 -0.59 -23.73 -1.64
N MET A 95 -1.25 -23.12 -0.64
CA MET A 95 -1.76 -21.75 -0.70
C MET A 95 -0.69 -20.67 -0.43
N ILE A 96 0.35 -21.01 0.34
CA ILE A 96 1.37 -20.05 0.80
C ILE A 96 2.16 -19.44 -0.37
N PRO A 97 2.57 -20.20 -1.41
CA PRO A 97 3.28 -19.65 -2.56
C PRO A 97 2.48 -18.58 -3.32
N ASP A 98 1.17 -18.79 -3.57
CA ASP A 98 0.33 -17.79 -4.26
C ASP A 98 0.24 -16.50 -3.45
N CYS A 99 -0.02 -16.62 -2.15
CA CYS A 99 -0.10 -15.47 -1.25
C CYS A 99 1.22 -14.70 -1.23
N THR A 100 2.35 -15.41 -1.20
CA THR A 100 3.70 -14.82 -1.18
C THR A 100 4.01 -14.09 -2.49
N ASN A 101 3.73 -14.71 -3.63
CA ASN A 101 3.93 -14.09 -4.94
C ASN A 101 3.06 -12.84 -5.12
N ARG A 102 1.79 -12.91 -4.69
CA ARG A 102 0.89 -11.76 -4.73
C ARG A 102 1.40 -10.66 -3.80
N LEU A 103 1.82 -11.00 -2.57
CA LEU A 103 2.38 -10.03 -1.63
C LEU A 103 3.62 -9.34 -2.23
N GLN A 104 4.54 -10.11 -2.83
CA GLN A 104 5.74 -9.58 -3.48
C GLN A 104 5.40 -8.57 -4.58
N ASN A 105 4.49 -8.91 -5.49
CA ASN A 105 4.09 -8.02 -6.59
C ASN A 105 3.51 -6.68 -6.09
N TYR A 106 2.71 -6.72 -5.01
CA TYR A 106 2.17 -5.50 -4.41
C TYR A 106 3.21 -4.73 -3.60
N TYR A 107 4.14 -5.42 -2.95
CA TYR A 107 5.25 -4.85 -2.20
C TYR A 107 6.19 -4.08 -3.12
N GLU A 108 6.71 -4.72 -4.18
CA GLU A 108 7.58 -4.09 -5.17
C GLU A 108 6.91 -2.86 -5.79
N GLY A 109 5.65 -3.02 -6.22
CA GLY A 109 4.90 -1.93 -6.80
C GLY A 109 4.47 -0.85 -5.79
N LEU A 110 4.62 -1.06 -4.49
CA LEU A 110 4.43 -0.02 -3.46
C LEU A 110 5.75 0.70 -3.20
N VAL A 111 6.86 -0.04 -3.10
CA VAL A 111 8.23 0.51 -2.98
C VAL A 111 8.52 1.45 -4.14
N GLU A 112 8.28 1.02 -5.39
CA GLU A 112 8.48 1.84 -6.58
C GLU A 112 7.68 3.16 -6.52
N LEU A 113 6.42 3.11 -6.09
CA LEU A 113 5.59 4.31 -5.95
C LEU A 113 6.11 5.26 -4.86
N VAL A 114 6.56 4.72 -3.74
CA VAL A 114 7.10 5.49 -2.63
C VAL A 114 8.42 6.15 -3.05
N GLU A 115 9.28 5.44 -3.76
CA GLU A 115 10.54 5.98 -4.29
C GLU A 115 10.30 7.09 -5.32
N ASN A 116 9.37 6.90 -6.25
CA ASN A 116 9.02 7.89 -7.27
C ASN A 116 8.43 9.18 -6.68
N GLU A 117 7.70 9.09 -5.57
CA GLU A 117 7.07 10.24 -4.90
C GLU A 117 7.93 10.79 -3.73
N ARG A 118 9.16 10.30 -3.54
CA ARG A 118 10.03 10.66 -2.41
C ARG A 118 10.33 12.15 -2.33
N ASP A 119 10.62 12.76 -3.48
CA ASP A 119 10.98 14.19 -3.60
C ASP A 119 9.74 15.09 -3.67
N ASN A 120 8.54 14.52 -3.69
CA ASN A 120 7.28 15.25 -3.66
C ASN A 120 6.95 15.64 -2.21
N GLU A 121 7.41 16.82 -1.78
CA GLU A 121 7.23 17.34 -0.41
C GLU A 121 5.78 17.30 0.08
N VAL A 122 4.81 17.42 -0.82
CA VAL A 122 3.39 17.40 -0.49
C VAL A 122 2.91 15.98 -0.18
N VAL A 123 3.30 14.99 -0.99
CA VAL A 123 2.92 13.58 -0.80
C VAL A 123 3.63 12.96 0.40
N ASN A 124 4.92 13.27 0.60
CA ASN A 124 5.72 12.73 1.70
C ASN A 124 5.17 13.13 3.09
N GLN A 125 4.52 14.29 3.20
CA GLN A 125 3.89 14.73 4.44
C GLN A 125 2.55 14.04 4.75
N THR A 126 1.96 13.33 3.78
CA THR A 126 0.66 12.67 3.96
C THR A 126 0.75 11.47 4.91
N THR A 127 -0.35 11.16 5.59
CA THR A 127 -0.42 9.98 6.47
C THR A 127 -0.30 8.68 5.69
N GLN A 128 -0.84 8.65 4.47
CA GLN A 128 -0.81 7.45 3.60
C GLN A 128 0.61 7.06 3.22
N TYR A 129 1.48 8.05 2.96
CA TYR A 129 2.88 7.80 2.64
C TYR A 129 3.62 7.22 3.86
N LYS A 130 3.38 7.76 5.07
CA LYS A 130 3.96 7.23 6.32
C LYS A 130 3.47 5.80 6.62
N ASP A 131 2.17 5.54 6.47
CA ASP A 131 1.59 4.21 6.63
C ASP A 131 2.17 3.20 5.62
N ALA A 132 2.53 3.66 4.41
CA ALA A 132 3.16 2.82 3.40
C ALA A 132 4.59 2.44 3.82
N LEU A 133 5.38 3.39 4.33
CA LEU A 133 6.72 3.13 4.83
C LEU A 133 6.73 2.11 5.98
N GLU A 134 5.80 2.25 6.93
CA GLU A 134 5.65 1.31 8.04
C GLU A 134 5.42 -0.12 7.54
N ILE A 135 4.51 -0.29 6.57
CA ILE A 135 4.22 -1.61 5.99
C ILE A 135 5.36 -2.14 5.12
N ILE A 136 6.07 -1.28 4.42
CA ILE A 136 7.26 -1.69 3.66
C ILE A 136 8.27 -2.29 4.64
N GLU A 137 8.59 -1.61 5.75
CA GLU A 137 9.52 -2.13 6.76
C GLU A 137 8.98 -3.40 7.43
N GLU A 138 7.68 -3.46 7.75
CA GLU A 138 7.07 -4.66 8.32
C GLU A 138 7.14 -5.85 7.37
N VAL A 139 7.00 -5.67 6.06
CA VAL A 139 6.99 -6.78 5.09
C VAL A 139 8.39 -7.12 4.59
N LYS A 140 9.33 -6.17 4.62
CA LYS A 140 10.69 -6.29 4.08
C LYS A 140 11.43 -7.54 4.56
N HIS A 141 11.32 -7.88 5.85
CA HIS A 141 11.99 -9.05 6.43
C HIS A 141 11.57 -10.40 5.81
N LEU A 142 10.48 -10.44 5.03
CA LEU A 142 10.05 -11.64 4.32
C LEU A 142 10.77 -11.86 2.98
N PHE A 143 11.43 -10.83 2.45
CA PHE A 143 12.01 -10.81 1.11
C PHE A 143 13.51 -10.47 1.07
N ASP A 144 14.10 -10.17 2.23
CA ASP A 144 15.54 -9.97 2.43
C ASP A 144 16.35 -11.29 2.38
#